data_AF-A0AAT9LP81-F1
#
_entry.id   AF-A0AAT9LP81-F1
#
_cell.length_a   1.000
_cell.length_b   1.000
_cell.length_c   1.000
_cell.angle_alpha   90.00
_cell.angle_beta   90.00
_cell.angle_gamma   90.00
#
_symmetry.space_group_name_H-M   'P 1'
#
loop_
_entity.id
_entity.type
_entity.pdbx_description
1 polymer ?
#
loop_
_entity_poly.entity_id
_entity_poly.type
_entity_poly.pdbx_seq_one_letter_code
_entity_poly.pdbx_strand_id
1 'polypeptide(L)'
;MTPFRPYRTMFESLRATGGTSAAHDELDLIRKSLPRGKRPEEVRAWWDGLTERQREEYERAVPVDLYDLDGIPNDVKVKLRGHNGYSAVDAVRWAQANWDNTGIDKFPENCANFVSHALNEGGLPQTGNMATGPWRDTQWYDGSDTGWSKIDGPTSSASWKSVDAQKQFFLDHGGQQIPLSEAQPGDVVYWVQQGSGDKPAGEAHHAALITGVTPDGNIHYTQHTDSRLDTSLDGRMPSYQIEVGQQQVVVVRPRRTW
;
A
#
# COMPACT_ATOMS: atom_id res chain seq x y z
N MET A 1 10.68 -39.98 -16.92
CA MET A 1 9.77 -39.26 -16.00
C MET A 1 10.46 -39.16 -14.66
N THR A 2 11.02 -38.00 -14.36
CA THR A 2 11.74 -37.74 -13.10
C THR A 2 10.71 -37.29 -12.06
N PRO A 3 10.63 -37.91 -10.88
CA PRO A 3 9.61 -37.55 -9.90
C PRO A 3 9.90 -36.15 -9.32
N PHE A 4 8.88 -35.30 -9.33
CA PHE A 4 8.85 -34.03 -8.60
C PHE A 4 9.12 -34.33 -7.12
N ARG A 5 10.22 -33.82 -6.57
CA ARG A 5 10.46 -33.86 -5.12
C ARG A 5 9.54 -32.83 -4.44
N PRO A 6 8.84 -33.19 -3.36
CA PRO A 6 8.07 -32.21 -2.60
C PRO A 6 9.04 -31.19 -1.99
N TYR A 7 8.80 -29.91 -2.29
CA TYR A 7 9.50 -28.80 -1.66
C TYR A 7 9.18 -28.84 -0.16
N ARG A 8 10.17 -29.22 0.65
CA ARG A 8 10.17 -29.00 2.09
C ARG A 8 9.97 -27.49 2.30
N THR A 9 8.92 -27.12 3.01
CA THR A 9 8.38 -25.77 3.14
C THR A 9 9.43 -24.75 3.57
N MET A 10 9.77 -23.84 2.65
CA MET A 10 10.66 -22.68 2.89
C MET A 10 10.15 -21.79 4.05
N PHE A 11 8.85 -21.86 4.35
CA PHE A 11 8.15 -21.05 5.34
C PHE A 11 8.40 -21.42 6.81
N GLU A 12 9.01 -22.57 7.14
CA GLU A 12 9.26 -22.95 8.54
C GLU A 12 10.58 -22.37 9.11
N SER A 13 11.44 -21.77 8.29
CA SER A 13 12.81 -21.39 8.70
C SER A 13 13.01 -19.90 9.04
N LEU A 14 11.97 -19.04 8.96
CA LEU A 14 12.13 -17.58 9.07
C LEU A 14 12.05 -17.01 10.50
N ARG A 15 12.05 -17.84 11.55
CA ARG A 15 12.04 -17.37 12.94
C ARG A 15 13.45 -17.18 13.50
N ALA A 16 14.16 -16.11 13.12
CA ALA A 16 15.20 -15.49 13.98
C ALA A 16 15.85 -14.22 13.36
N THR A 17 15.63 -13.09 14.05
CA THR A 17 16.53 -11.92 14.25
C THR A 17 17.00 -11.05 13.07
N GLY A 18 16.65 -9.74 13.12
CA GLY A 18 17.56 -8.63 12.79
C GLY A 18 17.09 -7.56 11.80
N GLY A 19 16.56 -6.44 12.33
CA GLY A 19 16.50 -5.05 11.78
C GLY A 19 16.49 -4.79 10.26
N THR A 20 15.43 -4.10 9.80
CA THR A 20 15.21 -3.38 8.50
C THR A 20 15.67 -4.02 7.17
N SER A 21 16.89 -4.55 7.07
CA SER A 21 17.35 -5.44 5.99
C SER A 21 16.51 -6.72 5.94
N ALA A 22 16.36 -7.42 7.08
CA ALA A 22 15.64 -8.71 7.11
C ALA A 22 14.18 -8.61 6.66
N ALA A 23 13.54 -7.44 6.85
CA ALA A 23 12.17 -7.19 6.40
C ALA A 23 12.08 -7.05 4.87
N HIS A 24 12.97 -6.26 4.24
CA HIS A 24 13.06 -6.27 2.76
C HIS A 24 13.37 -7.67 2.24
N ASP A 25 14.21 -8.42 2.97
CA ASP A 25 14.58 -9.78 2.63
C ASP A 25 13.38 -10.75 2.64
N GLU A 26 12.36 -10.53 3.49
CA GLU A 26 11.17 -11.39 3.59
C GLU A 26 10.31 -11.38 2.31
N LEU A 27 9.87 -10.20 1.85
CA LEU A 27 9.11 -10.09 0.59
C LEU A 27 9.94 -10.55 -0.60
N ASP A 28 11.24 -10.24 -0.62
CA ASP A 28 12.14 -10.65 -1.69
C ASP A 28 12.31 -12.17 -1.77
N LEU A 29 12.34 -12.87 -0.64
CA LEU A 29 12.36 -14.34 -0.61
C LEU A 29 11.08 -14.91 -1.21
N ILE A 30 9.92 -14.33 -0.88
CA ILE A 30 8.64 -14.75 -1.47
C ILE A 30 8.63 -14.48 -2.98
N ARG A 31 9.07 -13.29 -3.43
CA ARG A 31 9.21 -12.93 -4.84
C ARG A 31 10.09 -13.90 -5.63
N LYS A 32 11.20 -14.32 -5.03
CA LYS A 32 12.16 -15.28 -5.62
C LYS A 32 11.61 -16.69 -5.72
N SER A 33 10.61 -17.04 -4.91
CA SER A 33 9.96 -18.35 -4.95
C SER A 33 8.92 -18.49 -6.07
N LEU A 34 8.49 -17.38 -6.68
CA LEU A 34 7.56 -17.38 -7.82
C LEU A 34 8.22 -18.04 -9.05
N PRO A 35 7.49 -18.86 -9.83
CA PRO A 35 8.03 -19.54 -11.03
C PRO A 35 8.19 -18.60 -12.24
N ARG A 36 8.92 -17.48 -12.08
CA ARG A 36 9.13 -16.48 -13.14
C ARG A 36 9.87 -17.10 -14.33
N GLY A 37 9.45 -16.73 -15.53
CA GLY A 37 10.05 -17.21 -16.79
C GLY A 37 9.76 -18.68 -17.11
N LYS A 38 8.91 -19.36 -16.32
CA LYS A 38 8.37 -20.68 -16.68
C LYS A 38 7.26 -20.53 -17.71
N ARG A 39 6.93 -21.63 -18.40
CA ARG A 39 5.82 -21.66 -19.36
C ARG A 39 4.48 -21.50 -18.62
N PRO A 40 3.45 -20.92 -19.24
CA PRO A 40 2.14 -20.68 -18.60
C PRO A 40 1.53 -21.93 -17.98
N GLU A 41 1.68 -23.09 -18.60
CA GLU A 41 1.19 -24.37 -18.10
C GLU A 41 1.93 -24.83 -16.83
N GLU A 42 3.21 -24.50 -16.68
CA GLU A 42 4.00 -24.81 -15.49
C GLU A 42 3.63 -23.88 -14.33
N VAL A 43 3.40 -22.59 -14.62
CA VAL A 43 2.89 -21.63 -13.63
C VAL A 43 1.49 -22.04 -13.17
N ARG A 44 0.62 -22.45 -14.10
CA ARG A 44 -0.72 -22.94 -13.79
C ARG A 44 -0.66 -24.18 -12.90
N ALA A 45 0.17 -25.17 -13.25
CA ALA A 45 0.33 -26.38 -12.45
C ALA A 45 0.90 -26.09 -11.05
N TRP A 46 1.85 -25.14 -10.94
CA TRP A 46 2.36 -24.66 -9.66
C TRP A 46 1.23 -24.07 -8.81
N TRP A 47 0.45 -23.13 -9.36
CA TRP A 47 -0.66 -22.49 -8.65
C TRP A 47 -1.73 -23.50 -8.21
N ASP A 48 -2.10 -24.41 -9.10
CA ASP A 48 -3.10 -25.45 -8.82
C ASP A 48 -2.62 -26.44 -7.74
N GLY A 49 -1.31 -26.62 -7.59
CA GLY A 49 -0.69 -27.44 -6.55
C GLY A 49 -0.54 -26.77 -5.17
N LEU A 50 -0.76 -25.47 -5.07
CA LEU A 50 -0.74 -24.74 -3.79
C LEU A 50 -2.02 -25.02 -2.98
N THR A 51 -1.86 -25.11 -1.67
CA THR A 51 -2.99 -25.03 -0.72
C THR A 51 -3.62 -23.63 -0.74
N GLU A 52 -4.86 -23.51 -0.27
CA GLU A 52 -5.55 -22.22 -0.18
C GLU A 52 -4.77 -21.21 0.66
N ARG A 53 -4.23 -21.62 1.82
CA ARG A 53 -3.37 -20.78 2.65
C ARG A 53 -2.15 -20.26 1.89
N GLN A 54 -1.46 -21.12 1.13
CA GLN A 54 -0.30 -20.69 0.34
C GLN A 54 -0.68 -19.71 -0.76
N ARG A 55 -1.85 -19.88 -1.39
CA ARG A 55 -2.37 -18.92 -2.37
C ARG A 55 -2.62 -17.56 -1.73
N GLU A 56 -3.27 -17.53 -0.57
CA GLU A 56 -3.50 -16.29 0.19
C GLU A 56 -2.18 -15.62 0.61
N GLU A 57 -1.19 -16.40 1.03
CA GLU A 57 0.15 -15.88 1.37
C GLU A 57 0.79 -15.16 0.17
N TYR A 58 0.74 -15.73 -1.04
CA TYR A 58 1.26 -15.06 -2.24
C TYR A 58 0.43 -13.85 -2.65
N GLU A 59 -0.90 -13.96 -2.58
CA GLU A 59 -1.81 -12.86 -2.94
C GLU A 59 -1.61 -11.63 -2.06
N ARG A 60 -1.31 -11.82 -0.77
CA ARG A 60 -1.08 -10.74 0.17
C ARG A 60 0.36 -10.23 0.16
N ALA A 61 1.35 -11.10 -0.04
CA ALA A 61 2.75 -10.69 0.05
C ALA A 61 3.24 -9.99 -1.22
N VAL A 62 2.90 -10.52 -2.40
CA VAL A 62 3.50 -10.11 -3.68
C VAL A 62 2.46 -9.94 -4.78
N PRO A 63 1.40 -9.13 -4.57
CA PRO A 63 0.23 -9.06 -5.44
C PRO A 63 0.58 -8.66 -6.88
N VAL A 64 1.49 -7.71 -7.07
CA VAL A 64 1.89 -7.23 -8.41
C VAL A 64 2.64 -8.32 -9.16
N ASP A 65 3.64 -8.92 -8.53
CA ASP A 65 4.44 -9.98 -9.13
C ASP A 65 3.59 -11.21 -9.46
N LEU A 66 2.64 -11.58 -8.58
CA LEU A 66 1.70 -12.67 -8.80
C LEU A 66 0.74 -12.36 -9.96
N TYR A 67 0.20 -11.14 -10.01
CA TYR A 67 -0.70 -10.69 -11.07
C TYR A 67 -0.03 -10.72 -12.45
N ASP A 68 1.26 -10.36 -12.51
CA ASP A 68 2.06 -10.30 -13.74
C ASP A 68 2.64 -11.66 -14.16
N LEU A 69 2.47 -12.73 -13.38
CA LEU A 69 2.87 -14.07 -13.79
C LEU A 69 2.05 -14.56 -14.99
N ASP A 70 2.74 -14.94 -16.06
CA ASP A 70 2.13 -15.58 -17.21
C ASP A 70 1.62 -16.99 -16.83
N GLY A 71 0.36 -17.29 -17.15
CA GLY A 71 -0.31 -18.53 -16.73
C GLY A 71 -1.05 -18.50 -15.38
N ILE A 72 -0.98 -17.39 -14.62
CA ILE A 72 -1.82 -17.22 -13.42
C ILE A 72 -3.31 -17.11 -13.81
N PRO A 73 -4.26 -17.72 -13.07
CA PRO A 73 -5.67 -17.71 -13.44
C PRO A 73 -6.28 -16.30 -13.48
N ASN A 74 -7.21 -16.05 -14.41
CA ASN A 74 -7.84 -14.73 -14.55
C ASN A 74 -8.69 -14.34 -13.33
N ASP A 75 -9.35 -15.30 -12.69
CA ASP A 75 -10.09 -15.09 -11.44
C ASP A 75 -9.17 -14.62 -10.30
N VAL A 76 -7.93 -15.12 -10.24
CA VAL A 76 -6.91 -14.61 -9.31
C VAL A 76 -6.54 -13.17 -9.65
N LYS A 77 -6.32 -12.84 -10.93
CA LYS A 77 -6.06 -11.45 -11.36
C LYS A 77 -7.20 -10.50 -10.97
N VAL A 78 -8.45 -10.92 -11.15
CA VAL A 78 -9.63 -10.15 -10.75
C VAL A 78 -9.68 -9.99 -9.23
N LYS A 79 -9.40 -11.04 -8.46
CA LYS A 79 -9.34 -11.00 -6.99
C LYS A 79 -8.28 -10.01 -6.51
N LEU A 80 -7.07 -10.06 -7.07
CA LEU A 80 -5.95 -9.19 -6.69
C LEU A 80 -6.23 -7.71 -6.96
N ARG A 81 -6.92 -7.38 -8.04
CA ARG A 81 -7.36 -6.00 -8.30
C ARG A 81 -8.31 -5.48 -7.22
N GLY A 82 -9.09 -6.38 -6.60
CA GLY A 82 -10.11 -6.00 -5.63
C GLY A 82 -11.34 -5.38 -6.28
N HIS A 83 -12.29 -4.97 -5.43
CA HIS A 83 -13.60 -4.45 -5.84
C HIS A 83 -13.96 -3.15 -5.10
N ASN A 84 -12.94 -2.44 -4.62
CA ASN A 84 -13.08 -1.18 -3.89
C ASN A 84 -13.31 0.02 -4.83
N GLY A 85 -13.49 -0.22 -6.13
CA GLY A 85 -13.63 0.83 -7.15
C GLY A 85 -12.32 1.42 -7.65
N TYR A 86 -11.20 0.80 -7.27
CA TYR A 86 -9.86 0.97 -7.84
C TYR A 86 -9.16 -0.40 -7.85
N SER A 87 -8.11 -0.52 -8.64
CA SER A 87 -7.23 -1.67 -8.73
C SER A 87 -6.13 -1.57 -7.68
N ALA A 88 -6.18 -2.42 -6.65
CA ALA A 88 -5.15 -2.51 -5.62
C ALA A 88 -3.78 -2.84 -6.22
N VAL A 89 -3.74 -3.74 -7.21
CA VAL A 89 -2.51 -4.08 -7.96
C VAL A 89 -1.90 -2.85 -8.63
N ASP A 90 -2.71 -2.04 -9.32
CA ASP A 90 -2.17 -0.90 -10.06
C ASP A 90 -1.74 0.22 -9.10
N ALA A 91 -2.46 0.42 -7.99
CA ALA A 91 -2.05 1.34 -6.92
C ALA A 91 -0.70 0.92 -6.28
N VAL A 92 -0.55 -0.37 -5.94
CA VAL A 92 0.70 -0.92 -5.39
C VAL A 92 1.83 -0.83 -6.40
N ARG A 93 1.58 -1.17 -7.67
CA ARG A 93 2.57 -1.04 -8.75
C ARG A 93 3.03 0.40 -8.90
N TRP A 94 2.10 1.35 -8.91
CA TRP A 94 2.44 2.77 -9.00
C TRP A 94 3.28 3.20 -7.80
N ALA A 95 2.88 2.83 -6.58
CA ALA A 95 3.62 3.18 -5.37
C ALA A 95 5.05 2.64 -5.41
N GLN A 96 5.24 1.36 -5.79
CA GLN A 96 6.55 0.73 -5.92
C GLN A 96 7.42 1.38 -7.01
N ALA A 97 6.81 1.90 -8.07
CA ALA A 97 7.53 2.57 -9.16
C ALA A 97 7.85 4.05 -8.89
N ASN A 98 7.18 4.69 -7.92
CA ASN A 98 7.25 6.14 -7.71
C ASN A 98 7.64 6.53 -6.27
N TRP A 99 8.08 5.58 -5.45
CA TRP A 99 8.44 5.82 -4.05
C TRP A 99 9.51 6.91 -3.88
N ASP A 100 10.40 7.10 -4.85
CA ASP A 100 11.49 8.09 -4.90
C ASP A 100 11.33 9.14 -6.01
N ASN A 101 10.16 9.20 -6.67
CA ASN A 101 9.92 10.11 -7.78
C ASN A 101 9.66 11.54 -7.30
N THR A 102 10.67 12.42 -7.27
CA THR A 102 10.49 13.82 -6.83
C THR A 102 9.63 14.68 -7.75
N GLY A 103 9.25 14.18 -8.94
CA GLY A 103 8.36 14.88 -9.87
C GLY A 103 6.94 15.10 -9.33
N ILE A 104 6.53 14.35 -8.30
CA ILE A 104 5.23 14.52 -7.64
C ILE A 104 5.29 15.44 -6.41
N ASP A 105 6.47 15.98 -6.06
CA ASP A 105 6.64 16.82 -4.88
C ASP A 105 5.97 18.18 -5.06
N LYS A 106 4.73 18.30 -4.57
CA LYS A 106 3.94 19.54 -4.59
C LYS A 106 3.91 20.26 -3.24
N PHE A 107 4.20 19.55 -2.15
CA PHE A 107 4.07 20.04 -0.78
C PHE A 107 5.33 19.83 0.05
N PRO A 108 5.47 20.50 1.22
CA PRO A 108 6.54 20.19 2.16
C PRO A 108 6.49 18.74 2.68
N GLU A 109 5.28 18.23 2.91
CA GLU A 109 5.00 16.84 3.31
C GLU A 109 4.12 16.21 2.23
N ASN A 110 4.63 15.20 1.52
CA ASN A 110 3.98 14.57 0.37
C ASN A 110 3.37 13.21 0.69
N CYS A 111 3.33 12.78 1.96
CA CYS A 111 2.83 11.46 2.34
C CYS A 111 1.38 11.21 1.87
N ALA A 112 0.47 12.16 2.14
CA ALA A 112 -0.90 12.08 1.66
C ALA A 112 -0.99 12.25 0.14
N ASN A 113 -0.19 13.16 -0.44
CA ASN A 113 -0.14 13.37 -1.89
C ASN A 113 0.27 12.09 -2.64
N PHE A 114 1.29 11.40 -2.16
CA PHE A 114 1.76 10.12 -2.70
C PHE A 114 0.68 9.05 -2.62
N VAL A 115 0.05 8.87 -1.46
CA VAL A 115 -1.08 7.93 -1.32
C VAL A 115 -2.22 8.31 -2.26
N SER A 116 -2.52 9.60 -2.39
CA SER A 116 -3.59 10.07 -3.27
C SER A 116 -3.31 9.72 -4.74
N HIS A 117 -2.08 9.98 -5.21
CA HIS A 117 -1.66 9.59 -6.55
C HIS A 117 -1.71 8.07 -6.74
N ALA A 118 -1.19 7.27 -5.80
CA ALA A 118 -1.24 5.82 -5.92
C ALA A 118 -2.67 5.29 -6.10
N LEU A 119 -3.62 5.79 -5.30
CA LEU A 119 -5.03 5.40 -5.42
C LEU A 119 -5.67 5.89 -6.74
N ASN A 120 -5.37 7.13 -7.15
CA ASN A 120 -5.89 7.70 -8.41
C ASN A 120 -5.35 6.96 -9.64
N GLU A 121 -4.07 6.59 -9.64
CA GLU A 121 -3.42 5.77 -10.69
C GLU A 121 -3.87 4.31 -10.64
N GLY A 122 -4.27 3.83 -9.46
CA GLY A 122 -5.06 2.62 -9.30
C GLY A 122 -6.48 2.73 -9.89
N GLY A 123 -6.91 3.90 -10.32
CA GLY A 123 -8.22 4.14 -10.95
C GLY A 123 -9.32 4.60 -9.98
N LEU A 124 -9.00 4.98 -8.73
CA LEU A 124 -9.96 5.64 -7.85
C LEU A 124 -10.25 7.04 -8.41
N PRO A 125 -11.49 7.34 -8.85
CA PRO A 125 -11.76 8.62 -9.49
C PRO A 125 -11.79 9.76 -8.46
N GLN A 126 -11.33 10.95 -8.85
CA GLN A 126 -11.47 12.15 -8.03
C GLN A 126 -12.94 12.59 -7.92
N THR A 127 -13.36 13.15 -6.78
CA THR A 127 -14.74 13.66 -6.59
C THR A 127 -14.94 15.09 -7.07
N GLY A 128 -13.86 15.82 -7.36
CA GLY A 128 -13.88 17.26 -7.53
C GLY A 128 -13.23 17.81 -8.79
N ASN A 129 -13.43 19.12 -8.97
CA ASN A 129 -12.73 19.92 -9.97
C ASN A 129 -12.67 21.40 -9.53
N MET A 130 -11.89 22.19 -10.26
CA MET A 130 -11.73 23.64 -10.03
C MET A 130 -13.05 24.42 -10.07
N ALA A 131 -14.03 24.03 -10.89
CA ALA A 131 -15.31 24.73 -10.99
C ALA A 131 -16.21 24.49 -9.76
N THR A 132 -16.09 23.34 -9.10
CA THR A 132 -16.79 23.02 -7.84
C THR A 132 -16.10 23.57 -6.59
N GLY A 133 -14.89 24.12 -6.74
CA GLY A 133 -14.07 24.69 -5.68
C GLY A 133 -13.31 23.61 -4.88
N PRO A 134 -11.96 23.62 -4.87
CA PRO A 134 -11.16 22.59 -4.17
C PRO A 134 -11.24 22.70 -2.64
N TRP A 135 -11.83 23.77 -2.13
CA TRP A 135 -11.90 24.12 -0.70
C TRP A 135 -13.04 23.43 0.06
N ARG A 136 -13.82 22.58 -0.60
CA ARG A 136 -14.92 21.86 0.04
C ARG A 136 -14.41 20.54 0.60
N ASP A 137 -14.81 20.22 1.83
CA ASP A 137 -14.38 19.00 2.55
C ASP A 137 -14.89 17.70 1.90
N THR A 138 -15.86 17.80 0.98
CA THR A 138 -16.38 16.68 0.18
C THR A 138 -15.53 16.37 -1.06
N GLN A 139 -14.47 17.13 -1.32
CA GLN A 139 -13.63 16.97 -2.50
C GLN A 139 -12.38 16.20 -2.15
N TRP A 140 -11.98 15.29 -3.04
CA TRP A 140 -10.68 14.65 -3.13
C TRP A 140 -10.18 14.83 -4.56
N TYR A 141 -9.29 15.81 -4.71
CA TYR A 141 -8.89 16.42 -5.97
C TYR A 141 -7.46 16.95 -5.91
N ASP A 142 -6.65 16.63 -6.93
CA ASP A 142 -5.22 16.98 -7.05
C ASP A 142 -4.98 18.45 -7.40
N GLY A 143 -5.97 19.16 -7.95
CA GLY A 143 -5.77 20.54 -8.38
C GLY A 143 -5.29 20.66 -9.83
N SER A 144 -4.69 21.80 -10.15
CA SER A 144 -3.99 22.06 -11.40
C SER A 144 -2.62 21.37 -11.41
N ASP A 145 -2.15 21.08 -12.62
CA ASP A 145 -0.82 20.55 -12.87
C ASP A 145 -0.12 21.41 -13.92
N THR A 146 0.34 22.59 -13.48
CA THR A 146 1.02 23.58 -14.31
C THR A 146 2.54 23.37 -14.31
N GLY A 147 3.04 22.53 -13.40
CA GLY A 147 4.47 22.32 -13.14
C GLY A 147 5.09 23.35 -12.20
N TRP A 148 4.27 24.18 -11.56
CA TRP A 148 4.71 25.22 -10.63
C TRP A 148 4.06 24.99 -9.27
N SER A 149 4.81 24.44 -8.32
CA SER A 149 4.29 24.06 -6.98
C SER A 149 3.57 25.19 -6.23
N LYS A 150 3.99 26.45 -6.43
CA LYS A 150 3.34 27.64 -5.84
C LYS A 150 1.93 27.91 -6.39
N ILE A 151 1.61 27.38 -7.56
CA ILE A 151 0.31 27.49 -8.22
C ILE A 151 -0.48 26.21 -7.99
N ASP A 152 0.16 25.05 -8.16
CA ASP A 152 -0.49 23.75 -8.12
C ASP A 152 -0.89 23.36 -6.70
N GLY A 153 -0.01 23.52 -5.71
CA GLY A 153 -0.29 23.11 -4.33
C GLY A 153 -1.53 23.78 -3.70
N PRO A 154 -1.77 25.10 -3.89
CA PRO A 154 -2.99 25.75 -3.42
C PRO A 154 -4.29 25.21 -4.04
N THR A 155 -4.24 24.61 -5.23
CA THR A 155 -5.44 24.16 -5.95
C THR A 155 -5.88 22.75 -5.59
N SER A 156 -5.04 21.96 -4.92
CA SER A 156 -5.41 20.64 -4.41
C SER A 156 -6.28 20.77 -3.17
N SER A 157 -7.28 19.89 -3.07
CA SER A 157 -8.16 19.78 -1.90
C SER A 157 -7.40 19.41 -0.63
N ALA A 158 -7.96 19.73 0.54
CA ALA A 158 -7.36 19.36 1.82
C ALA A 158 -7.22 17.83 1.95
N SER A 159 -8.24 17.06 1.59
CA SER A 159 -8.23 15.60 1.65
C SER A 159 -7.21 14.95 0.68
N TRP A 160 -6.76 15.66 -0.36
CA TRP A 160 -5.72 15.16 -1.25
C TRP A 160 -4.32 15.23 -0.62
N LYS A 161 -4.03 16.33 0.10
CA LYS A 161 -2.68 16.69 0.56
C LYS A 161 -2.45 16.63 2.06
N SER A 162 -3.51 16.64 2.87
CA SER A 162 -3.42 16.57 4.33
C SER A 162 -3.75 15.15 4.80
N VAL A 163 -2.86 14.57 5.60
CA VAL A 163 -2.97 13.19 6.08
C VAL A 163 -4.26 12.95 6.85
N ASP A 164 -4.58 13.79 7.83
CA ASP A 164 -5.80 13.60 8.63
C ASP A 164 -7.06 13.83 7.80
N ALA A 165 -7.09 14.88 6.97
CA ALA A 165 -8.22 15.15 6.09
C ALA A 165 -8.44 14.01 5.08
N GLN A 166 -7.38 13.39 4.56
CA GLN A 166 -7.48 12.23 3.67
C GLN A 166 -8.10 11.02 4.39
N LYS A 167 -7.62 10.71 5.60
CA LYS A 167 -8.16 9.64 6.44
C LYS A 167 -9.65 9.85 6.69
N GLN A 168 -10.05 11.05 7.14
CA GLN A 168 -11.46 11.36 7.40
C GLN A 168 -12.29 11.28 6.12
N PHE A 169 -11.79 11.84 5.01
CA PHE A 169 -12.47 11.77 3.73
C PHE A 169 -12.80 10.32 3.34
N PHE A 170 -11.85 9.39 3.40
CA PHE A 170 -12.12 7.99 3.06
C PHE A 170 -13.11 7.34 4.01
N LEU A 171 -13.04 7.62 5.32
CA LEU A 171 -14.00 7.08 6.30
C LEU A 171 -15.42 7.62 6.07
N ASP A 172 -15.56 8.90 5.76
CA ASP A 172 -16.85 9.55 5.48
C ASP A 172 -17.46 9.11 4.15
N HIS A 173 -16.64 8.59 3.23
CA HIS A 173 -17.07 8.14 1.90
C HIS A 173 -17.07 6.61 1.75
N GLY A 174 -17.40 5.90 2.83
CA GLY A 174 -17.68 4.46 2.82
C GLY A 174 -16.43 3.56 2.81
N GLY A 175 -15.25 4.14 2.95
CA GLY A 175 -14.07 3.42 3.41
C GLY A 175 -14.25 2.95 4.85
N GLN A 176 -13.40 2.01 5.27
CA GLN A 176 -13.52 1.37 6.57
C GLN A 176 -12.18 1.31 7.28
N GLN A 177 -12.20 1.50 8.59
CA GLN A 177 -11.06 1.13 9.42
C GLN A 177 -11.01 -0.40 9.53
N ILE A 178 -9.85 -0.98 9.19
CA ILE A 178 -9.64 -2.44 9.14
C ILE A 178 -8.71 -2.85 10.29
N PRO A 179 -8.96 -3.97 10.97
CA PRO A 179 -8.00 -4.54 11.91
C PRO A 179 -6.65 -4.83 11.22
N LEU A 180 -5.52 -4.61 11.91
CA LEU A 180 -4.19 -4.87 11.32
C LEU A 180 -4.05 -6.31 10.76
N SER A 181 -4.66 -7.29 11.42
CA SER A 181 -4.68 -8.69 10.97
C SER A 181 -5.36 -8.90 9.61
N GLU A 182 -6.28 -8.00 9.25
CA GLU A 182 -7.08 -8.04 8.01
C GLU A 182 -6.56 -7.07 6.94
N ALA A 183 -5.44 -6.38 7.21
CA ALA A 183 -4.81 -5.48 6.26
C ALA A 183 -4.40 -6.22 4.98
N GLN A 184 -4.58 -5.55 3.85
CA GLN A 184 -4.26 -6.05 2.52
C GLN A 184 -3.49 -5.00 1.71
N PRO A 185 -2.71 -5.43 0.70
CA PRO A 185 -2.12 -4.51 -0.25
C PRO A 185 -3.18 -3.62 -0.91
N GLY A 186 -2.84 -2.34 -1.07
CA GLY A 186 -3.77 -1.31 -1.55
C GLY A 186 -4.57 -0.62 -0.44
N ASP A 187 -4.56 -1.12 0.79
CA ASP A 187 -5.04 -0.36 1.95
C ASP A 187 -4.05 0.77 2.30
N VAL A 188 -4.53 1.77 3.05
CA VAL A 188 -3.71 2.90 3.52
C VAL A 188 -3.44 2.73 5.01
N VAL A 189 -2.18 2.85 5.40
CA VAL A 189 -1.76 2.90 6.81
C VAL A 189 -1.52 4.34 7.23
N TYR A 190 -2.09 4.72 8.37
CA TYR A 190 -1.99 6.03 9.00
C TYR A 190 -1.34 5.93 10.38
N TRP A 191 -0.47 6.87 10.71
CA TRP A 191 0.05 7.05 12.08
C TRP A 191 -0.69 8.21 12.73
N VAL A 192 -1.41 7.88 13.81
CA VAL A 192 -2.26 8.78 14.58
C VAL A 192 -1.60 9.10 15.90
N GLN A 193 -1.48 10.39 16.22
CA GLN A 193 -0.91 10.84 17.48
C GLN A 193 -1.80 10.42 18.66
N GLN A 194 -1.24 9.88 19.75
CA GLN A 194 -1.99 9.48 20.95
C GLN A 194 -1.67 10.31 22.20
N GLY A 195 -0.53 11.00 22.20
CA GLY A 195 -0.07 11.76 23.36
C GLY A 195 0.86 12.90 22.96
N SER A 196 1.93 13.13 23.74
CA SER A 196 2.94 14.15 23.43
C SER A 196 3.57 13.93 22.06
N GLY A 197 3.55 14.95 21.21
CA GLY A 197 4.16 14.98 19.89
C GLY A 197 3.85 16.30 19.18
N ASP A 198 4.25 16.40 17.91
CA ASP A 198 4.14 17.64 17.13
C ASP A 198 2.73 17.91 16.58
N LYS A 199 1.84 16.90 16.64
CA LYS A 199 0.43 17.03 16.27
C LYS A 199 -0.49 16.90 17.50
N PRO A 200 -1.73 17.43 17.43
CA PRO A 200 -2.76 17.13 18.40
C PRO A 200 -3.06 15.63 18.48
N ALA A 201 -3.35 15.14 19.68
CA ALA A 201 -3.80 13.76 19.87
C ALA A 201 -5.09 13.49 19.06
N GLY A 202 -5.13 12.36 18.37
CA GLY A 202 -6.20 11.95 17.46
C GLY A 202 -5.96 12.30 15.99
N GLU A 203 -5.02 13.20 15.69
CA GLU A 203 -4.70 13.58 14.31
C GLU A 203 -3.71 12.61 13.67
N ALA A 204 -4.00 12.21 12.43
CA ALA A 204 -3.05 11.47 11.61
C ALA A 204 -2.00 12.42 11.03
N HIS A 205 -0.72 12.07 11.20
CA HIS A 205 0.40 12.91 10.79
C HIS A 205 1.27 12.26 9.70
N HIS A 206 1.12 10.96 9.48
CA HIS A 206 1.79 10.24 8.42
C HIS A 206 0.85 9.24 7.74
N ALA A 207 1.07 9.01 6.44
CA ALA A 207 0.34 8.03 5.63
C ALA A 207 1.29 7.28 4.70
N ALA A 208 0.96 6.03 4.42
CA ALA A 208 1.64 5.21 3.43
C ALA A 208 0.69 4.18 2.80
N LEU A 209 1.04 3.66 1.63
CA LEU A 209 0.27 2.59 0.99
C LEU A 209 0.83 1.23 1.40
N ILE A 210 -0.02 0.32 1.87
CA ILE A 210 0.37 -1.08 2.13
C ILE A 210 0.64 -1.75 0.79
N THR A 211 1.82 -2.33 0.64
CA THR A 211 2.27 -2.96 -0.61
C THR A 211 2.44 -4.46 -0.51
N GLY A 212 2.52 -5.00 0.71
CA GLY A 212 2.60 -6.43 0.98
C GLY A 212 2.25 -6.77 2.42
N VAL A 213 1.80 -7.99 2.68
CA VAL A 213 1.70 -8.57 4.01
C VAL A 213 2.29 -9.97 3.99
N THR A 214 3.29 -10.23 4.82
CA THR A 214 3.97 -11.53 4.89
C THR A 214 3.12 -12.58 5.61
N PRO A 215 3.44 -13.88 5.48
CA PRO A 215 2.67 -14.97 6.10
C PRO A 215 2.54 -14.89 7.62
N ASP A 216 3.50 -14.28 8.30
CA ASP A 216 3.48 -14.05 9.75
C ASP A 216 2.66 -12.82 10.16
N GLY A 217 2.12 -12.07 9.18
CA GLY A 217 1.25 -10.92 9.38
C GLY A 217 1.97 -9.57 9.42
N ASN A 218 3.29 -9.54 9.23
CA ASN A 218 4.05 -8.30 9.17
C ASN A 218 3.64 -7.49 7.91
N ILE A 219 3.25 -6.23 8.15
CA ILE A 219 2.76 -5.32 7.12
C ILE A 219 3.94 -4.57 6.50
N HIS A 220 4.00 -4.59 5.17
CA HIS A 220 4.95 -3.82 4.37
C HIS A 220 4.24 -2.67 3.68
N TYR A 221 4.85 -1.48 3.71
CA TYR A 221 4.29 -0.29 3.07
C TYR A 221 5.35 0.50 2.32
N THR A 222 4.88 1.33 1.40
CA THR A 222 5.70 2.25 0.61
C THR A 222 5.27 3.69 0.88
N GLN A 223 6.25 4.60 1.00
CA GLN A 223 6.05 6.02 1.28
C GLN A 223 7.06 6.92 0.56
N HIS A 224 6.78 8.22 0.50
CA HIS A 224 7.53 9.17 -0.33
C HIS A 224 8.43 10.17 0.41
N THR A 225 7.95 10.90 1.43
CA THR A 225 8.70 12.04 2.01
C THR A 225 10.04 11.67 2.62
N ASP A 226 10.08 10.63 3.46
CA ASP A 226 11.31 9.86 3.67
C ASP A 226 11.18 8.62 2.78
N SER A 227 11.64 8.69 1.54
CA SER A 227 11.35 7.65 0.54
C SER A 227 11.71 6.26 1.10
N ARG A 228 10.72 5.36 1.17
CA ARG A 228 10.90 3.97 1.60
C ARG A 228 10.04 3.07 0.74
N LEU A 229 10.65 2.02 0.19
CA LEU A 229 10.00 0.99 -0.61
C LEU A 229 9.76 -0.25 0.26
N ASP A 230 8.53 -0.80 0.29
CA ASP A 230 8.22 -2.09 0.93
C ASP A 230 8.78 -2.30 2.35
N THR A 231 8.84 -1.24 3.16
CA THR A 231 9.44 -1.30 4.49
C THR A 231 8.50 -1.94 5.50
N SER A 232 9.03 -2.70 6.46
CA SER A 232 8.22 -3.35 7.51
C SER A 232 7.71 -2.34 8.54
N LEU A 233 6.45 -2.50 8.91
CA LEU A 233 5.82 -1.79 10.01
C LEU A 233 6.42 -2.20 11.35
N ASP A 234 6.49 -3.49 11.65
CA ASP A 234 6.98 -4.01 12.93
C ASP A 234 8.46 -3.67 13.17
N GLY A 235 9.27 -3.70 12.11
CA GLY A 235 10.67 -3.31 12.17
C GLY A 235 10.91 -1.84 12.51
N ARG A 236 9.90 -0.96 12.30
CA ARG A 236 10.03 0.49 12.49
C ARG A 236 9.35 1.01 13.75
N MET A 237 8.32 0.34 14.26
CA MET A 237 7.56 0.83 15.43
C MET A 237 8.43 1.21 16.64
N PRO A 238 9.51 0.46 16.99
CA PRO A 238 10.36 0.81 18.13
C PRO A 238 11.15 2.12 17.93
N SER A 239 11.69 2.40 16.74
CA SER A 239 12.46 3.63 16.49
C SER A 239 11.55 4.85 16.30
N TYR A 240 10.38 4.65 15.69
CA TYR A 240 9.46 5.75 15.40
C TYR A 240 8.77 6.32 16.64
N GLN A 241 8.47 5.47 17.63
CA GLN A 241 7.97 5.92 18.93
C GLN A 241 8.98 6.80 19.68
N ILE A 242 10.29 6.57 19.47
CA ILE A 242 11.36 7.37 20.07
C ILE A 242 11.45 8.74 19.39
N GLU A 243 11.29 8.78 18.07
CA GLU A 243 11.46 10.00 17.27
C GLU A 243 10.26 10.95 17.33
N VAL A 244 9.03 10.41 17.32
CA VAL A 244 7.82 11.19 17.05
C VAL A 244 6.76 11.04 18.18
N GLY A 245 7.07 10.28 19.23
CA GLY A 245 6.23 10.12 20.42
C GLY A 245 5.18 9.00 20.31
N GLN A 246 4.22 8.99 21.23
CA GLN A 246 3.21 7.92 21.30
C GLN A 246 2.22 8.00 20.14
N GLN A 247 2.11 6.91 19.40
CA GLN A 247 1.26 6.81 18.21
C GLN A 247 0.46 5.51 18.18
N GLN A 248 -0.66 5.57 17.47
CA GLN A 248 -1.47 4.44 17.08
C GLN A 248 -1.43 4.28 15.57
N VAL A 249 -1.21 3.06 15.10
CA VAL A 249 -1.35 2.72 13.68
C VAL A 249 -2.82 2.40 13.39
N VAL A 250 -3.34 3.01 12.33
CA VAL A 250 -4.70 2.80 11.83
C VAL A 250 -4.63 2.42 10.36
N VAL A 251 -5.30 1.33 9.98
CA VAL A 251 -5.44 0.95 8.57
C VAL A 251 -6.84 1.33 8.10
N VAL A 252 -6.91 2.01 6.97
CA VAL A 252 -8.15 2.33 6.27
C VAL A 252 -8.13 1.65 4.91
N ARG A 253 -9.22 0.98 4.56
CA ARG A 253 -9.50 0.48 3.21
C ARG A 253 -10.38 1.50 2.50
N PRO A 254 -9.86 2.27 1.52
CA PRO A 254 -10.67 3.17 0.73
C PRO A 254 -11.71 2.40 -0.08
N ARG A 255 -12.83 3.05 -0.38
CA ARG A 255 -13.86 2.50 -1.25
C ARG A 255 -14.51 3.60 -2.07
N ARG A 256 -14.70 3.35 -3.36
CA ARG A 256 -15.46 4.23 -4.24
C ARG A 256 -16.95 4.15 -3.91
N THR A 257 -17.54 5.28 -3.55
CA THR A 257 -18.97 5.44 -3.31
C THR A 257 -19.61 6.58 -4.11
N TRP A 258 -18.85 7.17 -5.04
CA TRP A 258 -19.25 8.26 -5.94
C TRP A 258 -19.03 7.94 -7.43
#